data_AF-A0A1F7NKV3-F1
#
_entry.id   AF-A0A1F7NKV3-F1
#
_cell.length_a   1.000
_cell.length_b   1.000
_cell.length_c   1.000
_cell.angle_alpha   90.00
_cell.angle_beta   90.00
_cell.angle_gamma   90.00
#
_symmetry.space_group_name_H-M   'P 1'
#
loop_
_entity.id
_entity.type
_entity.pdbx_description
1 polymer ?
#
loop_
_entity_poly.entity_id
_entity_poly.type
_entity_poly.pdbx_seq_one_letter_code
_entity_poly.pdbx_strand_id
1 'polypeptide(L)'
;MRDLSERYKAGGPEAFDAFRELTARLLSLSVAAPYATVILSVGPRGRDTQVLSGRRGIGDPLPLNENRGYLRLIMTLALVPVEGRRLLKVMDAGYQYQLDEAGDRWVFRYDYRRVPPDPHPAAHLQIRATPEEGCLPPNRPLARIHFPSGRVSIEAVIRLLADQFGVPCNRGPILWRPVLAESERIFHEIAHLPLSGPER
;
A
#
# COMPACT_ATOMS: atom_id res chain seq x y z
N MET A 1 -4.96 5.95 15.57
CA MET A 1 -5.75 5.35 14.47
C MET A 1 -6.91 6.23 14.11
N ARG A 2 -7.98 6.32 14.92
CA ARG A 2 -9.12 7.21 14.64
C ARG A 2 -8.72 8.66 14.35
N ASP A 3 -7.87 9.25 15.19
CA ASP A 3 -7.37 10.62 14.99
C ASP A 3 -6.67 10.81 13.62
N LEU A 4 -5.72 9.94 13.27
CA LEU A 4 -5.07 9.93 11.96
C LEU A 4 -6.07 9.77 10.82
N SER A 5 -7.08 8.92 11.02
CA SER A 5 -8.15 8.70 10.05
C SER A 5 -8.97 9.96 9.79
N GLU A 6 -9.33 10.70 10.85
CA GLU A 6 -10.06 11.95 10.74
C GLU A 6 -9.21 13.06 10.10
N ARG A 7 -7.94 13.16 10.47
CA ARG A 7 -7.01 14.16 9.91
C ARG A 7 -6.79 13.97 8.41
N TYR A 8 -6.63 12.73 7.94
CA TYR A 8 -6.50 12.51 6.50
C TYR A 8 -7.84 12.73 5.77
N LYS A 9 -8.99 12.44 6.40
CA LYS A 9 -10.34 12.72 5.86
C LYS A 9 -10.64 14.21 5.72
N ALA A 10 -10.07 15.05 6.59
CA ALA A 10 -10.26 16.49 6.56
C ALA A 10 -9.67 17.16 5.30
N GLY A 11 -8.66 16.54 4.66
CA GLY A 11 -8.17 16.94 3.33
C GLY A 11 -7.42 18.27 3.26
N GLY A 12 -6.81 18.69 4.36
CA GLY A 12 -5.83 19.79 4.41
C GLY A 12 -4.38 19.33 4.12
N PRO A 13 -3.38 20.24 4.20
CA PRO A 13 -1.97 19.90 4.01
C PRO A 13 -1.47 18.78 4.94
N GLU A 14 -1.99 18.72 6.17
CA GLU A 14 -1.67 17.68 7.14
C GLU A 14 -2.17 16.29 6.74
N ALA A 15 -3.06 16.18 5.75
CA ALA A 15 -3.60 14.90 5.32
C ALA A 15 -2.51 13.97 4.77
N PHE A 16 -1.48 14.54 4.11
CA PHE A 16 -0.33 13.77 3.64
C PHE A 16 0.42 13.13 4.81
N ASP A 17 0.77 13.92 5.82
CA ASP A 17 1.49 13.44 7.00
C ASP A 17 0.65 12.44 7.80
N ALA A 18 -0.64 12.69 7.98
CA ALA A 18 -1.55 11.76 8.63
C ALA A 18 -1.62 10.41 7.89
N PHE A 19 -1.66 10.43 6.55
CA PHE A 19 -1.65 9.20 5.74
C PHE A 19 -0.30 8.46 5.80
N ARG A 20 0.82 9.20 5.80
CA ARG A 20 2.16 8.63 6.01
C ARG A 20 2.28 7.97 7.38
N GLU A 21 1.84 8.64 8.44
CA GLU A 21 1.88 8.12 9.81
C GLU A 21 0.99 6.89 9.98
N LEU A 22 -0.20 6.92 9.40
CA LEU A 22 -1.09 5.77 9.34
C LEU A 22 -0.38 4.59 8.67
N THR A 23 0.15 4.79 7.46
CA THR A 23 0.84 3.73 6.72
C THR A 23 2.06 3.18 7.47
N ALA A 24 2.90 4.06 8.04
CA ALA A 24 4.04 3.68 8.85
C ALA A 24 3.62 2.84 10.06
N ARG A 25 2.52 3.22 10.72
CA ARG A 25 1.98 2.49 11.88
C ARG A 25 1.46 1.11 11.49
N LEU A 26 0.75 0.98 10.37
CA LEU A 26 0.27 -0.30 9.87
C LEU A 26 1.43 -1.26 9.60
N LEU A 27 2.45 -0.77 8.90
CA LEU A 27 3.67 -1.53 8.59
C LEU A 27 4.43 -1.93 9.85
N SER A 28 4.65 -1.00 10.79
CA SER A 28 5.41 -1.26 12.01
C SER A 28 4.71 -2.25 12.95
N LEU A 29 3.37 -2.31 12.93
CA LEU A 29 2.61 -3.28 13.73
C LEU A 29 2.60 -4.69 13.11
N SER A 30 2.93 -4.79 11.82
CA SER A 30 2.76 -6.00 11.02
C SER A 30 4.10 -6.47 10.45
N VAL A 31 4.23 -6.47 9.12
CA VAL A 31 5.22 -7.25 8.36
C VAL A 31 6.57 -6.56 8.18
N ALA A 32 6.68 -5.27 8.49
CA ALA A 32 7.89 -4.49 8.22
C ALA A 32 8.92 -4.63 9.35
N ALA A 33 10.21 -4.67 8.98
CA ALA A 33 11.32 -4.70 9.93
C ALA A 33 11.26 -3.50 10.91
N PRO A 34 11.77 -3.61 12.15
CA PRO A 34 11.64 -2.54 13.16
C PRO A 34 12.18 -1.16 12.76
N TYR A 35 13.12 -1.11 11.81
CA TYR A 35 13.74 0.12 11.29
C TYR A 35 13.21 0.54 9.92
N ALA A 36 12.30 -0.24 9.33
CA ALA A 36 11.63 0.11 8.09
C ALA A 36 10.63 1.25 8.35
N THR A 37 10.63 2.24 7.48
CA THR A 37 9.72 3.39 7.57
C THR A 37 9.44 3.94 6.18
N VAL A 38 8.35 4.68 6.07
CA VAL A 38 7.96 5.37 4.84
C VAL A 38 8.18 6.87 4.96
N ILE A 39 8.53 7.50 3.84
CA ILE A 39 8.71 8.94 3.74
C ILE A 39 7.77 9.51 2.67
N LEU A 40 7.59 10.83 2.72
CA LEU A 40 6.94 11.59 1.67
C LEU A 40 8.01 12.37 0.89
N SER A 41 7.93 12.29 -0.43
CA SER A 41 8.73 13.09 -1.36
C SER A 41 7.81 14.03 -2.14
N VAL A 42 8.35 15.15 -2.63
CA VAL A 42 7.61 16.07 -3.50
C VAL A 42 7.18 15.33 -4.77
N GLY A 43 5.90 15.43 -5.11
CA GLY A 43 5.33 14.78 -6.28
C GLY A 43 5.57 15.54 -7.58
N PRO A 44 5.30 14.90 -8.73
CA PRO A 44 5.59 15.45 -10.06
C PRO A 44 4.79 16.70 -10.42
N ARG A 45 3.72 17.02 -9.67
CA ARG A 45 2.79 18.13 -9.95
C ARG A 45 2.83 19.24 -8.89
N GLY A 46 3.92 19.33 -8.13
CA GLY A 46 4.13 20.38 -7.12
C GLY A 46 3.52 20.05 -5.76
N ARG A 47 3.25 21.09 -4.95
CA ARG A 47 2.93 20.97 -3.51
C ARG A 47 1.62 20.24 -3.18
N ASP A 48 0.69 20.21 -4.13
CA ASP A 48 -0.60 19.50 -3.99
C ASP A 48 -0.47 17.99 -4.31
N THR A 49 0.75 17.50 -4.59
CA THR A 49 1.03 16.09 -4.85
C THR A 49 2.27 15.63 -4.08
N GLN A 50 2.20 14.45 -3.46
CA GLN A 50 3.33 13.84 -2.77
C GLN A 50 3.44 12.36 -3.13
N VAL A 51 4.65 11.81 -3.03
CA VAL A 51 4.92 10.39 -3.26
C VAL A 51 5.28 9.75 -1.93
N LEU A 52 4.50 8.75 -1.51
CA LEU A 52 4.81 7.89 -0.38
C LEU A 52 5.68 6.72 -0.87
N SER A 53 6.84 6.51 -0.25
CA SER A 53 7.76 5.42 -0.60
C SER A 53 8.62 4.98 0.59
N GLY A 54 9.52 4.03 0.38
CA GLY A 54 10.49 3.62 1.38
C GLY A 54 11.52 4.70 1.75
N ARG A 55 12.22 4.46 2.86
CA ARG A 55 13.00 5.43 3.62
C ARG A 55 14.04 6.20 2.79
N ARG A 56 14.74 5.56 1.86
CA ARG A 56 15.86 6.17 1.12
C ARG A 56 15.42 6.98 -0.11
N GLY A 57 14.15 6.94 -0.47
CA GLY A 57 13.63 7.69 -1.62
C GLY A 57 12.56 6.95 -2.40
N ILE A 58 12.17 7.55 -3.52
CA ILE A 58 11.18 6.98 -4.44
C ILE A 58 11.71 5.64 -4.95
N GLY A 59 10.90 4.59 -4.76
CA GLY A 59 11.23 3.24 -5.17
C GLY A 59 12.10 2.46 -4.20
N ASP A 60 12.58 3.04 -3.11
CA ASP A 60 13.30 2.30 -2.07
C ASP A 60 12.38 1.22 -1.45
N PRO A 61 12.79 -0.05 -1.41
CA PRO A 61 11.97 -1.11 -0.85
C PRO A 61 12.11 -1.19 0.67
N LEU A 62 11.04 -1.58 1.36
CA LEU A 62 11.03 -1.79 2.80
C LEU A 62 11.46 -3.22 3.14
N PRO A 63 12.47 -3.43 4.00
CA PRO A 63 12.79 -4.77 4.47
C PRO A 63 11.64 -5.33 5.32
N LEU A 64 11.32 -6.60 5.10
CA LEU A 64 10.31 -7.34 5.85
C LEU A 64 10.95 -8.11 7.02
N ASN A 65 10.13 -8.48 8.00
CA ASN A 65 10.57 -9.21 9.19
C ASN A 65 11.28 -10.53 8.84
N GLU A 66 12.23 -10.90 9.71
CA GLU A 66 13.00 -12.15 9.63
C GLU A 66 13.64 -12.39 8.25
N ASN A 67 14.06 -11.31 7.58
CA ASN A 67 14.66 -11.35 6.25
C ASN A 67 13.79 -12.05 5.21
N ARG A 68 12.45 -11.96 5.32
CA ARG A 68 11.49 -12.53 4.36
C ARG A 68 11.37 -11.72 3.07
N GLY A 69 12.43 -11.06 2.65
CA GLY A 69 12.47 -10.17 1.48
C GLY A 69 12.08 -8.74 1.79
N TYR A 70 11.49 -8.07 0.81
CA TYR A 70 11.20 -6.65 0.82
C TYR A 70 9.84 -6.34 0.20
N LEU A 71 9.19 -5.28 0.68
CA LEU A 71 8.02 -4.67 0.08
C LEU A 71 8.41 -3.33 -0.54
N ARG A 72 8.45 -3.25 -1.86
CA ARG A 72 8.51 -1.96 -2.56
C ARG A 72 7.10 -1.39 -2.63
N LEU A 73 6.91 -0.21 -2.08
CA LEU A 73 5.66 0.54 -2.18
C LEU A 73 5.92 1.93 -2.72
N ILE A 74 5.08 2.35 -3.66
CA ILE A 74 5.09 3.70 -4.22
C ILE A 74 3.64 4.14 -4.36
N MET A 75 3.25 5.24 -3.73
CA MET A 75 1.91 5.80 -3.91
C MET A 75 2.00 7.28 -4.27
N THR A 76 1.36 7.68 -5.36
CA THR A 76 1.17 9.09 -5.69
C THR A 76 -0.12 9.58 -5.04
N LEU A 77 0.01 10.54 -4.13
CA LEU A 77 -1.08 11.15 -3.38
C LEU A 77 -1.33 12.56 -3.90
N ALA A 78 -2.60 12.97 -4.03
CA ALA A 78 -2.96 14.32 -4.42
C ALA A 78 -4.10 14.86 -3.56
N LEU A 79 -4.07 16.17 -3.25
CA LEU A 79 -5.23 16.88 -2.72
C LEU A 79 -6.10 17.34 -3.88
N VAL A 80 -7.30 16.76 -3.99
CA VAL A 80 -8.22 17.01 -5.11
C VAL A 80 -9.45 17.76 -4.59
N PRO A 81 -9.90 18.83 -5.27
CA PRO A 81 -11.16 19.49 -4.92
C PRO A 81 -12.36 18.59 -5.25
N VAL A 82 -13.21 18.34 -4.26
CA VAL A 82 -14.46 17.58 -4.36
C VAL A 82 -15.53 18.32 -3.56
N GLU A 83 -16.57 18.81 -4.23
CA GLU A 83 -17.73 19.45 -3.58
C GLU A 83 -17.38 20.57 -2.58
N GLY A 84 -16.46 21.47 -2.96
CA GLY A 84 -16.09 22.62 -2.13
C GLY A 84 -15.10 22.32 -1.00
N ARG A 85 -14.68 21.06 -0.82
CA ARG A 85 -13.56 20.67 0.06
C ARG A 85 -12.43 20.04 -0.74
N ARG A 86 -11.23 20.00 -0.16
CA ARG A 86 -10.12 19.19 -0.70
C ARG A 86 -10.15 17.82 -0.03
N LEU A 87 -9.83 16.76 -0.77
CA LEU A 87 -9.72 15.40 -0.25
C LEU A 87 -8.40 14.79 -0.70
N LEU A 88 -7.75 14.03 0.18
CA LEU A 88 -6.59 13.24 -0.18
C LEU A 88 -7.02 12.03 -1.03
N LYS A 89 -6.44 11.91 -2.22
CA LYS A 89 -6.71 10.83 -3.17
C LYS A 89 -5.42 10.13 -3.56
N VAL A 90 -5.48 8.80 -3.61
CA VAL A 90 -4.46 7.99 -4.28
C VAL A 90 -4.72 8.06 -5.78
N MET A 91 -3.74 8.60 -6.50
CA MET A 91 -3.72 8.72 -7.96
C MET A 91 -3.10 7.50 -8.60
N ASP A 92 -1.97 7.05 -8.05
CA ASP A 92 -1.27 5.84 -8.46
C ASP A 92 -0.83 5.07 -7.21
N ALA A 93 -0.81 3.73 -7.30
CA ALA A 93 -0.22 2.89 -6.26
C ALA A 93 0.47 1.69 -6.90
N GLY A 94 1.66 1.37 -6.40
CA GLY A 94 2.43 0.19 -6.76
C GLY A 94 2.85 -0.55 -5.50
N TYR A 95 2.65 -1.86 -5.48
CA TYR A 95 3.13 -2.75 -4.43
C TYR A 95 3.84 -3.92 -5.06
N GLN A 96 5.09 -4.16 -4.68
CA GLN A 96 5.87 -5.28 -5.18
C GLN A 96 6.52 -6.02 -4.02
N TYR A 97 6.21 -7.31 -3.91
CA TYR A 97 6.94 -8.21 -3.03
C TYR A 97 8.14 -8.78 -3.77
N GLN A 98 9.34 -8.63 -3.19
CA GLN A 98 10.61 -9.03 -3.80
C GLN A 98 11.56 -9.66 -2.78
N LEU A 99 12.46 -10.53 -3.22
CA LEU A 99 13.37 -11.29 -2.36
C LEU A 99 14.76 -10.65 -2.22
N ASP A 100 15.09 -9.73 -3.11
CA ASP A 100 16.31 -8.95 -3.12
C ASP A 100 15.99 -7.44 -3.03
N GLU A 101 16.97 -6.64 -2.65
CA GLU A 101 16.80 -5.18 -2.54
C GLU A 101 16.71 -4.50 -3.93
N ALA A 102 17.42 -5.02 -4.93
CA ALA A 102 17.43 -4.44 -6.28
C ALA A 102 16.07 -4.59 -6.99
N GLY A 103 15.33 -5.67 -6.69
CA GLY A 103 14.01 -5.97 -7.24
C GLY A 103 14.05 -6.91 -8.44
N ASP A 104 15.19 -7.56 -8.71
CA ASP A 104 15.37 -8.51 -9.80
C ASP A 104 14.67 -9.85 -9.50
N ARG A 105 14.42 -10.13 -8.22
CA ARG A 105 13.79 -11.35 -7.67
C ARG A 105 12.40 -11.04 -7.10
N TRP A 106 11.54 -10.41 -7.90
CA TRP A 106 10.16 -10.09 -7.50
C TRP A 106 9.22 -11.30 -7.62
N VAL A 107 8.23 -11.39 -6.73
CA VAL A 107 7.28 -12.50 -6.64
C VAL A 107 5.92 -12.12 -7.23
N PHE A 108 5.36 -11.01 -6.77
CA PHE A 108 4.15 -10.42 -7.34
C PHE A 108 4.23 -8.89 -7.32
N ARG A 109 3.46 -8.26 -8.20
CA ARG A 109 3.32 -6.82 -8.28
C ARG A 109 1.86 -6.43 -8.54
N TYR A 110 1.39 -5.48 -7.76
CA TYR A 110 0.15 -4.77 -8.00
C TYR A 110 0.46 -3.37 -8.52
N ASP A 111 -0.29 -2.95 -9.52
CA ASP A 111 -0.29 -1.58 -10.01
C ASP A 111 -1.72 -1.07 -10.09
N TYR A 112 -1.89 0.17 -9.68
CA TYR A 112 -3.13 0.92 -9.79
C TYR A 112 -2.83 2.30 -10.36
N ARG A 113 -3.63 2.71 -11.34
CA ARG A 113 -3.72 4.06 -11.86
C ARG A 113 -5.17 4.47 -11.86
N ARG A 114 -5.47 5.60 -11.22
CA ARG A 114 -6.83 6.15 -11.17
C ARG A 114 -7.33 6.56 -12.55
N VAL A 115 -6.44 7.07 -13.40
CA VAL A 115 -6.71 7.44 -14.79
C VAL A 115 -5.67 6.73 -15.66
N PRO A 116 -5.90 5.46 -16.05
CA PRO A 116 -4.98 4.74 -16.90
C PRO A 116 -5.06 5.25 -18.35
N PRO A 117 -3.97 5.16 -19.14
CA PRO A 117 -4.06 5.36 -20.58
C PRO A 117 -4.88 4.22 -21.21
N ASP A 118 -5.78 4.51 -22.15
CA ASP A 118 -6.48 3.48 -22.93
C ASP A 118 -5.46 2.67 -23.78
N PRO A 119 -5.50 1.34 -23.87
CA PRO A 119 -6.44 0.36 -23.28
C PRO A 119 -5.98 -0.32 -22.00
N HIS A 120 -5.16 0.36 -21.18
CA HIS A 120 -4.63 -0.25 -19.96
C HIS A 120 -5.68 -0.27 -18.84
N PRO A 121 -5.81 -1.39 -18.10
CA PRO A 121 -6.72 -1.45 -16.97
C PRO A 121 -6.25 -0.54 -15.82
N ALA A 122 -7.22 -0.02 -15.07
CA ALA A 122 -6.95 0.85 -13.91
C ALA A 122 -6.23 0.11 -12.77
N ALA A 123 -6.45 -1.20 -12.63
CA ALA A 123 -5.77 -2.03 -11.65
C ALA A 123 -5.35 -3.35 -12.30
N HIS A 124 -4.13 -3.81 -12.05
CA HIS A 124 -3.69 -5.13 -12.50
C HIS A 124 -2.71 -5.76 -11.51
N LEU A 125 -2.60 -7.08 -11.63
CA LEU A 125 -1.72 -7.94 -10.85
C LEU A 125 -0.82 -8.71 -11.82
N GLN A 126 0.48 -8.70 -11.52
CA GLN A 126 1.48 -9.54 -12.17
C GLN A 126 2.05 -10.51 -11.16
N ILE A 127 2.21 -11.77 -11.55
CA ILE A 127 2.78 -12.82 -10.71
C ILE A 127 3.92 -13.45 -11.51
N ARG A 128 5.10 -13.59 -10.89
CA ARG A 128 6.21 -14.34 -11.47
C ARG A 128 5.85 -15.82 -11.39
N ALA A 129 5.62 -16.45 -12.54
CA ALA A 129 5.09 -17.82 -12.63
C ALA A 129 5.98 -18.89 -11.96
N THR A 130 7.28 -18.60 -11.82
CA THR A 130 8.25 -19.48 -11.17
C THR A 130 8.65 -18.86 -9.83
N PRO A 131 7.91 -19.12 -8.73
CA PRO A 131 8.25 -18.60 -7.43
C PRO A 131 9.58 -19.18 -6.98
N GLU A 132 10.45 -18.32 -6.47
CA GLU A 132 11.78 -18.73 -6.05
C GLU A 132 11.75 -19.40 -4.67
N GLU A 133 12.79 -20.18 -4.37
CA GLU A 133 12.87 -20.91 -3.11
C GLU A 133 12.78 -19.97 -1.89
N GLY A 134 12.01 -20.39 -0.88
CA GLY A 134 11.86 -19.65 0.38
C GLY A 134 10.83 -18.51 0.38
N CYS A 135 10.23 -18.16 -0.77
CA CYS A 135 9.20 -17.12 -0.81
C CYS A 135 7.82 -17.57 -0.31
N LEU A 136 7.54 -18.88 -0.31
CA LEU A 136 6.26 -19.45 0.11
C LEU A 136 6.42 -20.28 1.39
N PRO A 137 5.40 -20.34 2.25
CA PRO A 137 5.37 -21.27 3.38
C PRO A 137 5.48 -22.73 2.92
N PRO A 138 6.04 -23.63 3.75
CA PRO A 138 6.00 -25.06 3.49
C PRO A 138 4.57 -25.53 3.22
N ASN A 139 4.38 -26.37 2.19
CA ASN A 139 3.09 -26.94 1.79
C ASN A 139 2.03 -25.94 1.28
N ARG A 140 2.42 -24.70 0.94
CA ARG A 140 1.53 -23.72 0.30
C ARG A 140 2.03 -23.33 -1.09
N PRO A 141 1.66 -24.10 -2.13
CA PRO A 141 2.02 -23.75 -3.50
C PRO A 141 1.34 -22.45 -3.92
N LEU A 142 1.93 -21.75 -4.89
CA LEU A 142 1.42 -20.49 -5.44
C LEU A 142 -0.05 -20.59 -5.89
N ALA A 143 -0.45 -21.75 -6.44
CA ALA A 143 -1.83 -22.02 -6.86
C ALA A 143 -2.87 -21.98 -5.72
N ARG A 144 -2.44 -21.98 -4.46
CA ARG A 144 -3.32 -21.87 -3.27
C ARG A 144 -3.27 -20.49 -2.62
N ILE A 145 -2.56 -19.53 -3.21
CA ILE A 145 -2.46 -18.17 -2.70
C ILE A 145 -3.69 -17.38 -3.17
N HIS A 146 -4.38 -16.78 -2.21
CA HIS A 146 -5.54 -15.91 -2.47
C HIS A 146 -5.06 -14.48 -2.63
N PHE A 147 -4.88 -14.07 -3.89
CA PHE A 147 -4.52 -12.69 -4.22
C PHE A 147 -5.75 -11.77 -4.11
N PRO A 148 -5.68 -10.65 -3.34
CA PRO A 148 -6.73 -9.64 -3.38
C PRO A 148 -6.87 -9.05 -4.79
N SER A 149 -8.09 -8.63 -5.13
CA SER A 149 -8.45 -8.13 -6.45
C SER A 149 -9.11 -6.74 -6.39
N GLY A 150 -9.35 -6.14 -7.56
CA GLY A 150 -9.89 -4.79 -7.68
C GLY A 150 -8.86 -3.72 -7.30
N ARG A 151 -9.29 -2.66 -6.62
CA ARG A 151 -8.38 -1.64 -6.11
C ARG A 151 -7.79 -2.08 -4.77
N VAL A 152 -6.58 -2.63 -4.84
CA VAL A 152 -5.88 -3.21 -3.69
C VAL A 152 -5.32 -2.12 -2.76
N SER A 153 -5.65 -2.25 -1.47
CA SER A 153 -5.17 -1.42 -0.37
C SER A 153 -3.81 -1.91 0.17
N ILE A 154 -3.09 -1.08 0.91
CA ILE A 154 -1.88 -1.54 1.60
C ILE A 154 -2.22 -2.57 2.68
N GLU A 155 -3.38 -2.44 3.32
CA GLU A 155 -3.90 -3.38 4.31
C GLU A 155 -4.12 -4.77 3.72
N ALA A 156 -4.66 -4.87 2.50
CA ALA A 156 -4.81 -6.12 1.77
C ALA A 156 -3.44 -6.73 1.43
N VAL A 157 -2.46 -5.94 1.03
CA VAL A 157 -1.09 -6.42 0.76
C VAL A 157 -0.42 -6.91 2.05
N ILE A 158 -0.56 -6.19 3.16
CA ILE A 158 -0.03 -6.62 4.46
C ILE A 158 -0.65 -7.96 4.88
N ARG A 159 -1.97 -8.13 4.74
CA ARG A 159 -2.66 -9.41 5.01
C ARG A 159 -2.18 -10.52 4.08
N LEU A 160 -2.02 -10.24 2.79
CA LEU A 160 -1.48 -11.21 1.83
C LEU A 160 -0.10 -11.70 2.28
N LEU A 161 0.80 -10.77 2.61
CA LEU A 161 2.15 -11.09 3.07
C LEU A 161 2.13 -11.92 4.36
N ALA A 162 1.36 -11.50 5.36
CA ALA A 162 1.28 -12.18 6.64
C ALA A 162 0.60 -13.56 6.55
N ASP A 163 -0.63 -13.59 6.04
CA ASP A 163 -1.49 -14.78 6.12
C ASP A 163 -1.20 -15.79 5.00
N GLN A 164 -0.80 -15.34 3.80
CA GLN A 164 -0.58 -16.23 2.65
C GLN A 164 0.91 -16.53 2.44
N PHE A 165 1.78 -15.52 2.49
CA PHE A 165 3.24 -15.69 2.31
C PHE A 165 4.00 -15.98 3.62
N GLY A 166 3.32 -15.92 4.77
CA GLY A 166 3.92 -16.30 6.05
C GLY A 166 4.97 -15.32 6.56
N VAL A 167 4.92 -14.05 6.14
CA VAL A 167 5.79 -13.00 6.67
C VAL A 167 5.41 -12.73 8.13
N PRO A 168 6.34 -12.86 9.09
CA PRO A 168 6.05 -12.65 10.50
C PRO A 168 5.58 -11.22 10.80
N CYS A 169 4.64 -11.09 11.73
CA CYS A 169 4.18 -9.78 12.21
C CYS A 169 4.84 -9.40 13.54
N ASN A 170 5.13 -8.11 13.73
CA ASN A 170 5.70 -7.57 14.99
C ASN A 170 4.77 -7.68 16.20
N ARG A 171 3.48 -7.91 15.95
CA ARG A 171 2.44 -8.11 16.97
C ARG A 171 1.61 -9.34 16.61
N GLY A 172 0.96 -9.94 17.60
CA GLY A 172 0.07 -11.07 17.37
C GLY A 172 -1.18 -10.70 16.55
N PRO A 173 -1.83 -11.68 15.90
CA PRO A 173 -2.99 -11.47 15.02
C PRO A 173 -4.18 -10.78 15.70
N ILE A 174 -4.35 -10.96 17.01
CA ILE A 174 -5.37 -10.29 17.81
C ILE A 174 -5.20 -8.76 17.80
N LEU A 175 -3.97 -8.26 17.63
CA LEU A 175 -3.66 -6.84 17.64
C LEU A 175 -3.64 -6.21 16.24
N TRP A 176 -2.95 -6.82 15.28
CA TRP A 176 -2.78 -6.17 13.97
C TRP A 176 -4.01 -6.33 13.06
N ARG A 177 -4.73 -7.47 13.13
CA ARG A 177 -5.87 -7.71 12.22
C ARG A 177 -6.99 -6.69 12.39
N PRO A 178 -7.45 -6.37 13.62
CA PRO A 178 -8.50 -5.35 13.78
C PRO A 178 -8.06 -3.96 13.31
N VAL A 179 -6.78 -3.61 13.49
CA VAL A 179 -6.23 -2.32 13.06
C VAL A 179 -6.21 -2.20 11.54
N LEU A 180 -5.79 -3.26 10.83
CA LEU A 180 -5.87 -3.28 9.37
C LEU A 180 -7.32 -3.28 8.87
N ALA A 181 -8.20 -4.07 9.48
CA ALA A 181 -9.60 -4.12 9.08
C ALA A 181 -10.30 -2.75 9.20
N GLU A 182 -10.06 -2.02 10.29
CA GLU A 182 -10.62 -0.68 10.47
C GLU A 182 -10.04 0.33 9.48
N SER A 183 -8.72 0.30 9.25
CA SER A 183 -8.07 1.18 8.28
C SER A 183 -8.54 0.90 6.84
N GLU A 184 -8.71 -0.37 6.48
CA GLU A 184 -9.18 -0.77 5.16
C GLU A 184 -10.64 -0.40 4.91
N ARG A 185 -11.51 -0.59 5.91
CA ARG A 185 -12.91 -0.13 5.85
C ARG A 185 -12.98 1.35 5.49
N ILE A 186 -12.15 2.13 6.17
CA ILE A 186 -11.99 3.56 6.00
C ILE A 186 -11.40 3.92 4.62
N PHE A 187 -10.45 3.12 4.10
CA PHE A 187 -9.96 3.26 2.72
C PHE A 187 -11.09 3.06 1.71
N HIS A 188 -11.92 2.03 1.86
CA HIS A 188 -13.03 1.75 0.93
C HIS A 188 -14.09 2.85 0.91
N GLU A 189 -14.38 3.50 2.05
CA GLU A 189 -15.29 4.66 2.11
C GLU A 189 -14.89 5.80 1.17
N ILE A 190 -13.59 5.96 0.90
CA ILE A 190 -13.04 7.13 0.18
C ILE A 190 -12.49 6.75 -1.18
N ALA A 191 -11.97 5.53 -1.31
CA ALA A 191 -11.33 5.04 -2.51
C ALA A 191 -12.28 5.12 -3.71
N HIS A 192 -13.53 4.67 -3.52
CA HIS A 192 -14.54 4.62 -4.58
C HIS A 192 -15.15 5.99 -4.94
N LEU A 193 -14.90 7.03 -4.15
CA LEU A 193 -15.40 8.37 -4.47
C LEU A 193 -14.74 8.89 -5.77
N PRO A 194 -15.53 9.37 -6.74
CA PRO A 194 -15.04 9.96 -7.99
C PRO A 194 -14.14 11.18 -7.74
N LEU A 195 -13.40 11.61 -8.78
CA LEU A 195 -12.52 12.79 -8.71
C LEU A 195 -13.30 14.10 -8.73
N SER A 196 -14.43 14.13 -9.44
CA SER A 196 -15.45 15.16 -9.38
C SER A 196 -16.66 14.62 -8.61
N GLY A 197 -17.53 15.49 -8.11
CA GLY A 197 -18.84 15.10 -7.53
C GLY A 197 -19.66 14.22 -8.48
N PRO A 198 -20.82 13.69 -8.04
CA PRO A 198 -21.45 12.51 -8.65
C PRO A 198 -21.61 12.65 -10.17
N GLU A 199 -21.24 11.60 -10.90
CA GLU A 199 -21.91 11.32 -12.17
C GLU A 199 -23.37 11.06 -11.79
N ARG A 200 -24.26 11.96 -12.22
CA ARG A 200 -25.72 11.75 -12.06
C ARG A 200 -26.15 10.55 -12.88
#